data_AF-A0A816HEM1-F1
#
_entry.id   AF-A0A816HEM1-F1
#
_cell.length_a   1.000
_cell.length_b   1.000
_cell.length_c   1.000
_cell.angle_alpha   90.00
_cell.angle_beta   90.00
_cell.angle_gamma   90.00
#
_symmetry.space_group_name_H-M   'P 1'
#
loop_
_entity.id
_entity.type
_entity.pdbx_description
1 polymer ?
#
loop_
_entity_poly.entity_id
_entity_poly.type
_entity_poly.pdbx_seq_one_letter_code
_entity_poly.pdbx_strand_id
1 'polypeptide(L)'
;KRLKYQNIKFDSILCSTAVRAQRTAEIALKTMNIDISKLIISSELLEQSQGSWEGMSRALAFTPEVIQQWNELHFEFCPPNGESKRMVQKRALAYLEPIIEQAKNQSLEENREISIGIFTHANLIQSILQYYLQSNPKYAWLIKQNNTAINEILLNEHGISVVQLQIDLQRNIRQMENQQITSTKTIQSLKNQIDELFKKNLSINEQYDEQNQLLVKVTTD
;
A
#
# COMPACT_ATOMS: atom_id res chain seq x y z
N LYS A 1 17.72 -2.11 -3.75
CA LYS A 1 18.38 -2.29 -5.07
C LYS A 1 17.47 -1.94 -6.25
N ARG A 2 16.21 -2.41 -6.31
CA ARG A 2 15.30 -2.15 -7.44
C ARG A 2 15.10 -0.67 -7.80
N LEU A 3 14.82 0.19 -6.81
CA LEU A 3 14.62 1.64 -7.05
C LEU A 3 15.84 2.30 -7.72
N LYS A 4 17.05 1.87 -7.35
CA LYS A 4 18.29 2.30 -8.00
C LYS A 4 18.38 1.84 -9.45
N TYR A 5 18.03 0.58 -9.74
CA TYR A 5 18.08 0.03 -11.10
C TYR A 5 17.02 0.65 -12.02
N GLN A 6 15.88 1.08 -11.47
CA GLN A 6 14.84 1.80 -12.22
C GLN A 6 15.17 3.29 -12.40
N ASN A 7 16.30 3.77 -11.86
CA ASN A 7 16.75 5.17 -11.93
C ASN A 7 15.67 6.18 -11.50
N ILE A 8 14.87 5.81 -10.50
CA ILE A 8 13.78 6.65 -9.99
C ILE A 8 14.39 7.85 -9.27
N LYS A 9 13.97 9.05 -9.63
CA LYS A 9 14.27 10.29 -8.91
C LYS A 9 13.04 10.70 -8.13
N PHE A 10 13.22 11.03 -6.85
CA PHE A 10 12.12 11.55 -6.02
C PHE A 10 12.23 13.06 -5.91
N ASP A 11 11.12 13.75 -6.16
CA ASP A 11 10.94 15.17 -5.87
C ASP A 11 10.60 15.36 -4.38
N SER A 12 9.82 14.44 -3.82
CA SER A 12 9.48 14.40 -2.39
C SER A 12 9.54 12.99 -1.83
N ILE A 13 9.99 12.87 -0.58
CA ILE A 13 10.08 11.59 0.13
C ILE A 13 9.38 11.73 1.48
N LEU A 14 8.27 11.02 1.64
CA LEU A 14 7.46 11.01 2.85
C LEU A 14 7.66 9.69 3.60
N CYS A 15 7.66 9.73 4.93
CA CYS A 15 7.79 8.52 5.74
C CYS A 15 7.00 8.59 7.04
N SER A 16 6.49 7.44 7.46
CA SER A 16 5.90 7.23 8.78
C SER A 16 6.88 7.52 9.92
N THR A 17 6.36 7.98 11.06
CA THR A 17 7.15 8.12 12.30
C THR A 17 7.60 6.78 12.90
N ALA A 18 7.08 5.65 12.42
CA ALA A 18 7.48 4.33 12.90
C ALA A 18 8.94 4.01 12.55
N VAL A 19 9.74 3.63 13.55
CA VAL A 19 11.17 3.27 13.42
C VAL A 19 11.42 2.27 12.28
N ARG A 20 10.54 1.27 12.13
CA ARG A 20 10.63 0.27 11.07
C ARG A 20 10.50 0.85 9.66
N ALA A 21 9.62 1.83 9.46
CA ALA A 21 9.44 2.49 8.17
C ALA A 21 10.63 3.41 7.86
N GLN A 22 11.10 4.14 8.88
CA GLN A 22 12.29 4.98 8.77
C GLN A 22 13.49 4.14 8.35
N ARG A 23 13.84 3.08 9.08
CA ARG A 23 14.95 2.17 8.74
C ARG A 23 14.89 1.68 7.29
N THR A 24 13.71 1.27 6.81
CA THR A 24 13.52 0.87 5.41
C THR A 24 13.82 2.03 4.45
N ALA A 25 13.35 3.24 4.74
CA ALA A 25 13.67 4.44 3.97
C ALA A 25 15.17 4.75 3.98
N GLU A 26 15.84 4.71 5.13
CA GLU A 26 17.28 4.98 5.24
C GLU A 26 18.09 4.04 4.35
N ILE A 27 17.79 2.74 4.41
CA ILE A 27 18.45 1.72 3.59
C ILE A 27 18.21 1.98 2.10
N ALA A 28 16.97 2.30 1.72
CA ALA A 28 16.59 2.57 0.34
C ALA A 28 17.31 3.81 -0.21
N LEU A 29 17.26 4.93 0.51
CA LEU A 29 17.87 6.20 0.10
C LEU A 29 19.39 6.12 0.05
N LYS A 30 20.02 5.50 1.06
CA LYS A 30 21.47 5.23 1.04
C LYS A 30 21.88 4.43 -0.18
N THR A 31 21.09 3.41 -0.55
CA THR A 31 21.36 2.61 -1.76
C THR A 31 21.27 3.44 -3.04
N MET A 32 20.35 4.41 -3.07
CA MET A 32 20.12 5.33 -4.19
C MET A 32 21.04 6.55 -4.20
N ASN A 33 21.93 6.70 -3.21
CA ASN A 33 22.73 7.91 -2.98
C ASN A 33 21.85 9.19 -2.83
N ILE A 34 20.69 9.06 -2.19
CA ILE A 34 19.83 10.18 -1.84
C ILE A 34 20.09 10.56 -0.39
N ASP A 35 20.21 11.87 -0.13
CA ASP A 35 20.37 12.40 1.22
C ASP A 35 19.12 12.12 2.08
N ILE A 36 19.35 11.51 3.24
CA ILE A 36 18.34 11.17 4.23
C ILE A 36 17.67 12.42 4.81
N SER A 37 18.34 13.58 4.80
CA SER A 37 17.77 14.85 5.27
C SER A 37 16.52 15.29 4.49
N LYS A 38 16.29 14.71 3.30
CA LYS A 38 15.12 14.96 2.45
C LYS A 38 13.85 14.22 2.90
N LEU A 39 13.95 13.36 3.91
CA LEU A 39 12.79 12.65 4.46
C LEU A 39 11.88 13.58 5.24
N ILE A 40 10.63 13.67 4.79
CA ILE A 40 9.55 14.35 5.50
C ILE A 40 8.82 13.32 6.34
N ILE A 41 8.97 13.41 7.66
CA ILE A 41 8.39 12.47 8.61
C ILE A 41 7.02 12.96 9.07
N SER A 42 6.01 12.07 9.07
CA SER A 42 4.65 12.41 9.51
C SER A 42 3.95 11.24 10.21
N SER A 43 3.27 11.54 11.32
CA SER A 43 2.37 10.59 12.01
C SER A 43 1.16 10.21 11.17
N GLU A 44 0.81 11.05 10.19
CA GLU A 44 -0.31 10.81 9.28
C GLU A 44 -0.09 9.57 8.40
N LEU A 45 1.16 9.11 8.30
CA LEU A 45 1.56 7.92 7.57
C LEU A 45 1.74 6.68 8.47
N LEU A 46 1.34 6.74 9.75
CA LEU A 46 1.36 5.58 10.64
C LEU A 46 0.39 4.48 10.21
N GLU A 47 0.73 3.25 10.60
CA GLU A 47 -0.12 2.09 10.39
C GLU A 47 -1.43 2.22 11.16
N GLN A 48 -2.46 1.52 10.71
CA GLN A 48 -3.71 1.36 11.45
C GLN A 48 -3.45 0.97 12.91
N SER A 49 -3.87 1.84 13.85
CA SER A 49 -3.79 1.50 15.27
C SER A 49 -4.68 0.29 15.57
N GLN A 50 -4.11 -0.68 16.29
CA GLN A 50 -4.85 -1.84 16.80
C GLN A 50 -5.43 -1.55 18.19
N GLY A 51 -5.23 -0.34 18.72
CA GLY A 51 -5.71 0.08 20.02
C GLY A 51 -5.32 -0.90 21.12
N SER A 52 -6.33 -1.40 21.83
CA SER A 52 -6.15 -2.33 22.95
C SER A 52 -5.61 -3.71 22.55
N TRP A 53 -5.52 -4.00 21.25
CA TRP A 53 -4.93 -5.23 20.74
C TRP A 53 -3.44 -5.12 20.43
N GLU A 54 -2.83 -3.95 20.57
CA GLU A 54 -1.39 -3.79 20.39
C GLU A 54 -0.64 -4.63 21.44
N GLY A 55 0.28 -5.49 20.97
CA GLY A 55 0.99 -6.45 21.82
C GLY A 55 0.18 -7.69 22.22
N MET A 56 -1.11 -7.78 21.85
CA MET A 56 -1.95 -8.94 22.14
C MET A 56 -1.72 -10.05 21.10
N SER A 57 -1.81 -11.32 21.55
CA SER A 57 -1.86 -12.45 20.62
C SER A 57 -3.10 -12.38 19.74
N ARG A 58 -2.91 -12.62 18.43
CA ARG A 58 -4.04 -12.68 17.48
C ARG A 58 -5.10 -13.70 17.88
N ALA A 59 -4.72 -14.80 18.51
CA ALA A 59 -5.67 -15.82 18.95
C ALA A 59 -6.62 -15.32 20.06
N LEU A 60 -6.17 -14.34 20.86
CA LEU A 60 -6.99 -13.72 21.91
C LEU A 60 -7.86 -12.60 21.35
N ALA A 61 -7.33 -11.84 20.37
CA ALA A 61 -8.05 -10.73 19.76
C ALA A 61 -9.16 -11.18 18.78
N PHE A 62 -8.93 -12.24 18.00
CA PHE A 62 -9.84 -12.70 16.94
C PHE A 62 -10.73 -13.86 17.41
N THR A 63 -11.66 -13.57 18.32
CA THR A 63 -12.73 -14.53 18.69
C THR A 63 -13.69 -14.76 17.51
N PRO A 64 -14.49 -15.84 17.51
CA PRO A 64 -15.50 -16.07 16.46
C PRO A 64 -16.45 -14.88 16.25
N GLU A 65 -16.87 -14.23 17.33
CA GLU A 65 -17.75 -13.05 17.29
C GLU A 65 -17.05 -11.85 16.66
N VAL A 66 -15.79 -11.61 17.01
CA VAL A 66 -14.96 -10.55 16.41
C VAL A 66 -14.74 -10.82 14.92
N ILE A 67 -14.48 -12.07 14.53
CA ILE A 67 -14.33 -12.45 13.13
C ILE A 67 -15.64 -12.21 12.36
N GLN A 68 -16.79 -12.53 12.96
CA GLN A 68 -18.09 -12.24 12.37
C GLN A 68 -18.28 -10.74 12.15
N GLN A 69 -18.05 -9.91 13.19
CA GLN A 69 -18.13 -8.45 13.08
C GLN A 69 -17.18 -7.90 12.02
N TRP A 70 -15.97 -8.43 11.93
CA TRP A 70 -15.01 -8.04 10.90
C TRP A 70 -15.50 -8.39 9.48
N ASN A 71 -16.15 -9.54 9.31
CA ASN A 71 -16.76 -9.94 8.04
C ASN A 71 -18.01 -9.13 7.69
N GLU A 72 -18.70 -8.53 8.66
CA GLU A 72 -19.88 -7.69 8.40
C GLU A 72 -19.48 -6.23 8.14
N LEU A 73 -18.58 -5.69 8.97
CA LEU A 73 -18.19 -4.27 8.96
C LEU A 73 -17.07 -3.97 7.96
N HIS A 74 -16.26 -4.97 7.60
CA HIS A 74 -15.16 -4.85 6.64
C HIS A 74 -14.25 -3.62 6.91
N PHE A 75 -14.38 -2.59 6.07
CA PHE A 75 -13.57 -1.38 6.10
C PHE A 75 -13.91 -0.45 7.27
N GLU A 76 -15.11 -0.62 7.84
CA GLU A 76 -15.57 0.08 9.04
C GLU A 76 -15.19 -0.63 10.34
N PHE A 77 -14.74 -1.89 10.27
CA PHE A 77 -14.34 -2.63 11.46
C PHE A 77 -13.24 -1.87 12.21
N CYS A 78 -13.46 -1.65 13.50
CA CYS A 78 -12.54 -0.93 14.36
C CYS A 78 -12.15 -1.83 15.54
N PRO A 79 -10.85 -2.08 15.78
CA PRO A 79 -10.41 -2.73 17.00
C PRO A 79 -10.68 -1.80 18.21
N PRO A 80 -10.88 -2.34 19.42
CA PRO A 80 -11.21 -1.53 20.60
C PRO A 80 -10.16 -0.45 20.88
N ASN A 81 -10.58 0.82 20.90
CA ASN A 81 -9.72 2.00 21.04
C ASN A 81 -8.65 2.16 19.93
N GLY A 82 -8.84 1.56 18.75
CA GLY A 82 -7.95 1.71 17.60
C GLY A 82 -8.60 2.47 16.46
N GLU A 83 -8.19 2.17 15.23
CA GLU A 83 -8.71 2.81 14.02
C GLU A 83 -9.36 1.79 13.09
N SER A 84 -10.44 2.16 12.41
CA SER A 84 -10.92 1.41 11.25
C SER A 84 -10.07 1.73 10.01
N LYS A 85 -10.16 0.89 8.97
CA LYS A 85 -9.48 1.19 7.69
C LYS A 85 -9.97 2.49 7.08
N ARG A 86 -11.26 2.85 7.25
CA ARG A 86 -11.80 4.16 6.83
C ARG A 86 -11.16 5.32 7.59
N MET A 87 -10.97 5.19 8.89
CA MET A 87 -10.35 6.25 9.70
C MET A 87 -8.91 6.51 9.26
N VAL A 88 -8.12 5.44 9.09
CA VAL A 88 -6.73 5.51 8.59
C VAL A 88 -6.67 6.12 7.20
N GLN A 89 -7.56 5.69 6.29
CA GLN A 89 -7.69 6.23 4.94
C GLN A 89 -7.94 7.75 4.99
N LYS A 90 -8.96 8.18 5.74
CA LYS A 90 -9.34 9.60 5.84
C LYS A 90 -8.17 10.43 6.36
N ARG A 91 -7.51 9.97 7.42
CA ARG A 91 -6.37 10.64 8.05
C ARG A 91 -5.21 10.82 7.06
N ALA A 92 -4.81 9.74 6.39
CA ALA A 92 -3.72 9.81 5.44
C ALA A 92 -4.05 10.62 4.18
N LEU A 93 -5.27 10.54 3.66
CA LEU A 93 -5.67 11.34 2.49
C LEU A 93 -5.76 12.83 2.81
N ALA A 94 -6.21 13.19 4.02
CA ALA A 94 -6.19 14.59 4.46
C ALA A 94 -4.77 15.18 4.47
N TYR A 95 -3.76 14.34 4.68
CA TYR A 95 -2.35 14.72 4.61
C TYR A 95 -1.78 14.65 3.17
N LEU A 96 -2.11 13.62 2.40
CA LEU A 96 -1.50 13.35 1.09
C LEU A 96 -2.11 14.17 -0.04
N GLU A 97 -3.42 14.40 -0.04
CA GLU A 97 -4.10 15.10 -1.14
C GLU A 97 -3.53 16.50 -1.40
N PRO A 98 -3.28 17.37 -0.38
CA PRO A 98 -2.65 18.67 -0.62
C PRO A 98 -1.24 18.57 -1.24
N ILE A 99 -0.45 17.58 -0.83
CA ILE A 99 0.91 17.34 -1.36
C ILE A 99 0.83 16.90 -2.83
N ILE A 100 -0.14 16.02 -3.14
CA ILE A 100 -0.37 15.53 -4.49
C ILE A 100 -0.89 16.64 -5.40
N GLU A 101 -1.76 17.52 -4.89
CA GLU A 101 -2.26 18.69 -5.62
C GLU A 101 -1.11 19.65 -5.96
N GLN A 102 -0.25 19.95 -4.99
CA GLN A 102 0.96 20.73 -5.23
C GLN A 102 1.88 20.08 -6.28
N ALA A 103 2.07 18.76 -6.22
CA ALA A 103 2.86 18.03 -7.21
C ALA A 103 2.23 18.06 -8.61
N LYS A 104 0.90 18.06 -8.74
CA LYS A 104 0.22 18.24 -10.03
C LYS A 104 0.48 19.62 -10.62
N ASN A 105 0.37 20.66 -9.81
CA ASN A 105 0.67 22.03 -10.26
C ASN A 105 2.13 22.16 -10.69
N GLN A 106 3.06 21.60 -9.93
CA GLN A 106 4.48 21.56 -10.30
C GLN A 106 4.72 20.78 -11.60
N SER A 107 4.04 19.64 -11.79
CA SER A 107 4.11 18.85 -13.03
C SER A 107 3.70 19.67 -14.25
N LEU A 108 2.62 20.46 -14.12
CA LEU A 108 2.12 21.34 -15.18
C LEU A 108 3.08 22.49 -15.47
N GLU A 109 3.59 23.15 -14.43
CA GLU A 109 4.51 24.30 -14.56
C GLU A 109 5.86 23.90 -15.17
N GLU A 110 6.41 22.76 -14.76
CA GLU A 110 7.71 22.28 -15.21
C GLU A 110 7.62 21.37 -16.45
N ASN A 111 6.41 21.02 -16.89
CA ASN A 111 6.13 20.11 -17.99
C ASN A 111 6.92 18.79 -17.89
N ARG A 112 6.86 18.16 -16.71
CA ARG A 112 7.53 16.87 -16.42
C ARG A 112 6.82 16.10 -15.31
N GLU A 113 7.06 14.80 -15.25
CA GLU A 113 6.62 13.94 -14.14
C GLU A 113 7.23 14.39 -12.80
N ILE A 114 6.40 14.39 -11.75
CA ILE A 114 6.78 14.58 -10.34
C ILE A 114 6.61 13.25 -9.60
N SER A 115 7.67 12.78 -8.95
CA SER A 115 7.73 11.49 -8.27
C SER A 115 7.79 11.64 -6.76
N ILE A 116 6.81 11.05 -6.04
CA ILE A 116 6.70 11.07 -4.58
C ILE A 116 6.94 9.67 -4.02
N GLY A 117 8.00 9.50 -3.22
CA GLY A 117 8.24 8.26 -2.47
C GLY A 117 7.52 8.27 -1.12
N ILE A 118 6.75 7.23 -0.79
CA ILE A 118 6.01 7.13 0.48
C ILE A 118 6.39 5.82 1.20
N PHE A 119 7.09 5.94 2.33
CA PHE A 119 7.52 4.82 3.16
C PHE A 119 6.56 4.62 4.34
N THR A 120 5.71 3.59 4.26
CA THR A 120 4.62 3.37 5.24
C THR A 120 4.32 1.86 5.45
N HIS A 121 3.05 1.46 5.51
CA HIS A 121 2.60 0.21 6.10
C HIS A 121 1.46 -0.44 5.31
N ALA A 122 1.23 -1.73 5.58
CA ALA A 122 0.38 -2.58 4.75
C ALA A 122 -1.10 -2.13 4.72
N ASN A 123 -1.70 -1.85 5.88
CA ASN A 123 -3.11 -1.46 5.92
C ASN A 123 -3.29 -0.04 5.39
N LEU A 124 -2.36 0.87 5.68
CA LEU A 124 -2.41 2.20 5.09
C LEU A 124 -2.33 2.16 3.56
N ILE A 125 -1.38 1.41 2.98
CA ILE A 125 -1.26 1.27 1.52
C ILE A 125 -2.53 0.67 0.92
N GLN A 126 -3.07 -0.39 1.52
CA GLN A 126 -4.35 -0.96 1.09
C GLN A 126 -5.47 0.08 1.09
N SER A 127 -5.53 0.91 2.13
CA SER A 127 -6.52 1.96 2.25
C SER A 127 -6.36 3.04 1.18
N ILE A 128 -5.13 3.48 0.90
CA ILE A 128 -4.86 4.48 -0.15
C ILE A 128 -5.19 3.91 -1.54
N LEU A 129 -4.76 2.68 -1.84
CA LEU A 129 -5.06 2.03 -3.11
C LEU A 129 -6.56 1.79 -3.28
N GLN A 130 -7.27 1.39 -2.22
CA GLN A 130 -8.73 1.25 -2.28
C GLN A 130 -9.40 2.56 -2.69
N TYR A 131 -8.97 3.70 -2.13
CA TYR A 131 -9.49 5.03 -2.46
C TYR A 131 -9.24 5.37 -3.93
N TYR A 132 -7.98 5.37 -4.35
CA TYR A 132 -7.61 5.79 -5.71
C TYR A 132 -8.19 4.87 -6.78
N LEU A 133 -8.25 3.56 -6.54
CA LEU A 133 -8.81 2.62 -7.51
C LEU A 133 -10.33 2.57 -7.50
N GLN A 134 -10.99 3.29 -6.58
CA GLN A 134 -12.45 3.25 -6.38
C GLN A 134 -12.99 1.81 -6.26
N SER A 135 -12.14 0.91 -5.77
CA SER A 135 -12.46 -0.52 -5.68
C SER A 135 -13.42 -0.77 -4.52
N ASN A 136 -14.22 -1.83 -4.59
CA ASN A 136 -15.15 -2.12 -3.50
C ASN A 136 -14.40 -2.37 -2.18
N PRO A 137 -14.68 -1.61 -1.09
CA PRO A 137 -13.98 -1.74 0.19
C PRO A 137 -14.03 -3.16 0.78
N LYS A 138 -15.08 -3.93 0.45
CA LYS A 138 -15.23 -5.34 0.84
C LYS A 138 -14.07 -6.22 0.36
N TYR A 139 -13.41 -5.85 -0.73
CA TYR A 139 -12.34 -6.63 -1.35
C TYR A 139 -10.96 -6.02 -1.13
N ALA A 140 -10.83 -4.93 -0.37
CA ALA A 140 -9.55 -4.26 -0.14
C ALA A 140 -8.49 -5.18 0.51
N TRP A 141 -8.92 -6.20 1.26
CA TRP A 141 -8.03 -7.21 1.86
C TRP A 141 -7.35 -8.11 0.81
N LEU A 142 -7.87 -8.18 -0.42
CA LEU A 142 -7.20 -8.86 -1.53
C LEU A 142 -5.96 -8.10 -2.01
N ILE A 143 -5.79 -6.83 -1.65
CA ILE A 143 -4.58 -6.06 -1.99
C ILE A 143 -3.51 -6.34 -0.93
N LYS A 144 -3.16 -7.60 -0.72
CA LYS A 144 -2.22 -7.99 0.32
C LYS A 144 -0.80 -7.56 -0.03
N GLN A 145 -0.20 -6.78 0.86
CA GLN A 145 1.13 -6.19 0.70
C GLN A 145 2.18 -7.02 1.42
N ASN A 146 3.16 -7.53 0.69
CA ASN A 146 4.34 -8.18 1.26
C ASN A 146 5.35 -7.15 1.72
N ASN A 147 6.10 -7.47 2.77
CA ASN A 147 7.26 -6.72 3.24
C ASN A 147 8.12 -6.21 2.08
N THR A 148 8.43 -4.91 2.06
CA THR A 148 9.20 -4.22 1.00
C THR A 148 8.57 -4.18 -0.40
N ALA A 149 7.29 -4.56 -0.53
CA ALA A 149 6.55 -4.35 -1.78
C ALA A 149 6.63 -2.88 -2.19
N ILE A 150 6.79 -2.62 -3.49
CA ILE A 150 6.66 -1.28 -4.07
C ILE A 150 5.47 -1.33 -5.01
N ASN A 151 4.52 -0.45 -4.74
CA ASN A 151 3.38 -0.20 -5.60
C ASN A 151 3.62 1.15 -6.27
N GLU A 152 3.25 1.28 -7.54
CA GLU A 152 3.41 2.47 -8.35
C GLU A 152 2.06 2.81 -8.96
N ILE A 153 1.52 3.96 -8.58
CA ILE A 153 0.34 4.57 -9.20
C ILE A 153 0.74 5.84 -9.92
N LEU A 154 0.06 6.13 -11.02
CA LEU A 154 0.22 7.31 -11.83
C LEU A 154 -1.09 8.11 -11.79
N LEU A 155 -1.01 9.36 -11.35
CA LEU A 155 -2.14 10.29 -11.36
C LEU A 155 -1.93 11.29 -12.50
N ASN A 156 -2.86 11.33 -13.46
CA ASN A 156 -2.86 12.31 -14.55
C ASN A 156 -4.24 12.94 -14.77
N GLU A 157 -4.34 13.83 -15.76
CA GLU A 157 -5.59 14.54 -16.08
C GLU A 157 -6.73 13.61 -16.51
N HIS A 158 -6.40 12.41 -16.99
CA HIS A 158 -7.36 11.38 -17.40
C HIS A 158 -7.77 10.44 -16.26
N GLY A 159 -7.16 10.58 -15.08
CA GLY A 159 -7.48 9.81 -13.89
C GLY A 159 -6.27 9.05 -13.35
N ILE A 160 -6.50 7.79 -12.96
CA ILE A 160 -5.55 7.01 -12.18
C ILE A 160 -5.17 5.76 -12.95
N SER A 161 -3.88 5.62 -13.22
CA SER A 161 -3.30 4.44 -13.83
C SER A 161 -2.47 3.68 -12.80
N VAL A 162 -2.65 2.36 -12.76
CA VAL A 162 -1.81 1.48 -11.94
C VAL A 162 -0.64 1.03 -12.79
N VAL A 163 0.56 1.50 -12.47
CA VAL A 163 1.78 1.11 -13.19
C VAL A 163 2.30 -0.23 -12.66
N GLN A 164 2.31 -0.38 -11.34
CA GLN A 164 2.77 -1.61 -10.70
C GLN A 164 2.04 -1.85 -9.37
N LEU A 165 1.53 -3.06 -9.15
CA LEU A 165 1.14 -3.54 -7.82
C LEU A 165 1.95 -4.77 -7.47
N GLN A 166 2.55 -4.78 -6.29
CA GLN A 166 3.20 -5.97 -5.76
C GLN A 166 2.34 -6.59 -4.68
N ILE A 167 1.49 -7.51 -5.13
CA ILE A 167 0.54 -8.23 -4.30
C ILE A 167 0.90 -9.71 -4.17
N ASP A 168 0.59 -10.31 -3.03
CA ASP A 168 0.72 -11.75 -2.80
C ASP A 168 -0.49 -12.52 -3.37
N LEU A 169 -0.44 -12.75 -4.68
CA LEU A 169 -1.53 -13.39 -5.44
C LEU A 169 -1.84 -14.82 -4.98
N GLN A 170 -0.82 -15.62 -4.66
CA GLN A 170 -1.03 -17.02 -4.23
C GLN A 170 -1.80 -17.10 -2.92
N ARG A 171 -1.53 -16.18 -1.99
CA ARG A 171 -2.21 -16.15 -0.71
C ARG A 171 -3.63 -15.61 -0.80
N ASN A 172 -3.87 -14.63 -1.67
CA ASN A 172 -5.22 -14.12 -1.97
C ASN A 172 -6.13 -15.24 -2.49
N ILE A 173 -5.63 -16.04 -3.42
CA ILE A 173 -6.34 -17.20 -3.98
C ILE A 173 -6.74 -18.17 -2.87
N ARG A 174 -5.80 -18.57 -2.01
CA ARG A 174 -6.08 -19.49 -0.89
C ARG A 174 -7.13 -18.93 0.08
N GLN A 175 -7.12 -17.62 0.34
CA GLN A 175 -8.11 -16.99 1.21
C GLN A 175 -9.50 -16.92 0.56
N MET A 176 -9.58 -16.61 -0.73
CA MET A 176 -10.84 -16.65 -1.49
C MET A 176 -11.44 -18.06 -1.51
N GLU A 177 -10.61 -19.09 -1.67
CA GLU A 177 -11.00 -20.50 -1.60
C GLU A 177 -11.54 -20.84 -0.20
N ASN A 178 -10.87 -20.41 0.86
CA ASN A 178 -11.29 -20.65 2.25
C ASN A 178 -12.60 -19.94 2.63
N GLN A 179 -12.92 -18.80 2.01
CA GLN A 179 -14.15 -18.04 2.29
C GLN A 179 -15.31 -18.34 1.33
N GLN A 180 -15.13 -19.28 0.38
CA GLN A 180 -16.14 -19.64 -0.63
C GLN A 180 -16.69 -18.42 -1.43
N ILE A 181 -15.88 -17.37 -1.62
CA ILE A 181 -16.35 -16.08 -2.15
C ILE A 181 -16.63 -16.09 -3.67
N THR A 182 -16.37 -17.15 -4.43
CA THR A 182 -16.79 -17.22 -5.86
C THR A 182 -16.80 -18.64 -6.43
N SER A 183 -17.60 -18.84 -7.50
CA SER A 183 -17.67 -20.10 -8.25
C SER A 183 -16.30 -20.49 -8.82
N THR A 184 -16.01 -21.79 -8.82
CA THR A 184 -14.73 -22.42 -9.22
C THR A 184 -14.20 -21.95 -10.58
N LYS A 185 -15.08 -21.52 -11.50
CA LYS A 185 -14.72 -20.99 -12.82
C LYS A 185 -14.06 -19.60 -12.78
N THR A 186 -14.46 -18.73 -11.86
CA THR A 186 -13.91 -17.36 -11.75
C THR A 186 -12.51 -17.38 -11.14
N ILE A 187 -12.31 -18.23 -10.13
CA ILE A 187 -11.00 -18.47 -9.52
C ILE A 187 -10.04 -19.09 -10.54
N GLN A 188 -10.51 -20.03 -11.36
CA GLN A 188 -9.69 -20.65 -12.41
C GLN A 188 -9.33 -19.65 -13.52
N SER A 189 -10.25 -18.77 -13.91
CA SER A 189 -9.98 -17.70 -14.88
C SER A 189 -8.94 -16.71 -14.35
N LEU A 190 -9.07 -16.27 -13.10
CA LEU A 190 -8.08 -15.42 -12.44
C LEU A 190 -6.73 -16.11 -12.34
N LYS A 191 -6.67 -17.38 -11.92
CA LYS A 191 -5.43 -18.18 -11.92
C LYS A 191 -4.75 -18.20 -13.28
N ASN A 192 -5.51 -18.44 -14.35
CA ASN A 192 -4.97 -18.47 -15.71
C ASN A 192 -4.44 -17.09 -16.17
N GLN A 193 -5.17 -16.00 -15.88
CA GLN A 193 -4.70 -14.64 -16.18
C GLN A 193 -3.45 -14.26 -15.39
N ILE A 194 -3.37 -14.72 -14.14
CA ILE A 194 -2.24 -14.50 -13.24
C ILE A 194 -1.01 -15.29 -13.70
N ASP A 195 -1.18 -16.55 -14.13
CA ASP A 195 -0.09 -17.37 -14.68
C ASP A 195 0.48 -16.78 -15.99
N GLU A 196 -0.35 -16.13 -16.80
CA GLU A 196 0.12 -15.37 -17.97
C GLU A 196 0.92 -14.12 -17.59
N LEU A 197 0.52 -13.43 -16.52
CA LEU A 197 1.23 -12.26 -15.99
C LEU A 197 2.57 -12.65 -15.34
N PHE A 198 2.63 -13.77 -14.62
CA PHE A 198 3.87 -14.31 -14.02
C PHE A 198 4.87 -14.81 -15.07
N LYS A 199 4.41 -15.34 -16.21
CA LYS A 199 5.29 -15.70 -17.34
C LYS A 199 6.03 -14.49 -17.93
N LYS A 200 5.57 -13.26 -17.68
CA LYS A 200 6.17 -12.04 -18.22
C LYS A 200 7.12 -11.32 -17.27
N ASN A 201 7.19 -11.63 -15.98
CA ASN A 201 8.13 -10.99 -15.05
C ASN A 201 8.42 -11.84 -13.81
N LEU A 202 9.69 -12.16 -13.58
CA LEU A 202 10.16 -12.95 -12.44
C LEU A 202 11.32 -12.25 -11.73
N SER A 203 11.15 -11.99 -10.43
CA SER A 203 12.17 -12.25 -9.40
C SER A 203 11.52 -12.10 -8.00
N ILE A 204 11.36 -13.22 -7.31
CA ILE A 204 10.99 -13.29 -5.88
C ILE A 204 12.32 -13.35 -5.11
N ASN A 205 12.46 -12.60 -4.01
CA ASN A 205 13.57 -12.76 -3.09
C ASN A 205 13.11 -12.66 -1.63
N GLU A 206 13.83 -13.40 -0.79
CA GLU A 206 13.46 -13.92 0.53
C GLU A 206 13.50 -12.91 1.69
N GLN A 207 12.66 -13.24 2.70
CA GLN A 207 12.71 -12.95 4.14
C GLN A 207 13.72 -11.90 4.66
N TYR A 208 13.22 -10.69 4.95
CA TYR A 208 13.67 -9.83 6.06
C TYR A 208 12.47 -9.09 6.68
N ASP A 209 12.61 -8.72 7.96
CA ASP A 209 11.60 -8.05 8.79
C ASP A 209 11.48 -6.54 8.44
N GLU A 210 11.14 -6.26 7.18
CA GLU A 210 11.14 -4.90 6.59
C GLU A 210 9.74 -4.47 6.11
N GLN A 211 9.41 -3.19 6.13
CA GLN A 211 8.05 -2.69 5.86
C GLN A 211 7.80 -2.28 4.39
N ASN A 212 6.53 -2.08 4.05
CA ASN A 212 6.06 -1.89 2.68
C ASN A 212 6.30 -0.47 2.18
N GLN A 213 6.51 -0.33 0.89
CA GLN A 213 6.79 0.93 0.21
C GLN A 213 5.65 1.23 -0.76
N LEU A 214 5.26 2.50 -0.84
CA LEU A 214 4.36 2.99 -1.86
C LEU A 214 5.09 4.09 -2.62
N LEU A 215 5.22 3.91 -3.92
CA LEU A 215 5.66 4.93 -4.83
C LEU A 215 4.42 5.54 -5.49
N VAL A 216 4.27 6.85 -5.37
CA VAL A 216 3.23 7.59 -6.08
C VAL A 216 3.94 8.46 -7.12
N LYS A 217 3.62 8.26 -8.39
CA LYS A 217 4.05 9.11 -9.48
C LYS A 217 2.88 9.97 -9.93
N VAL A 218 3.16 11.21 -10.26
CA VAL A 218 2.18 12.17 -10.76
C VAL A 218 2.73 12.68 -12.09
N THR A 219 1.95 12.55 -13.16
CA THR A 219 2.31 13.07 -14.49
C THR A 219 1.10 13.77 -15.08
N THR A 220 1.30 14.65 -16.05
CA THR A 220 0.23 15.35 -16.75
C THR A 220 -0.10 14.76 -18.12
N ASP A 221 0.66 13.76 -18.56
CA ASP A 221 0.54 13.11 -19.88
C ASP A 221 -0.22 11.76 -19.85
#